data_AF-A0A066YJ78-F1
#
_entry.id   AF-A0A066YJ78-F1
#
_cell.length_a   1.000
_cell.length_b   1.000
_cell.length_c   1.000
_cell.angle_alpha   90.00
_cell.angle_beta   90.00
_cell.angle_gamma   90.00
#
_symmetry.space_group_name_H-M   'P 1'
#
loop_
_entity.id
_entity.type
_entity.pdbx_description
1 polymer ?
#
loop_
_entity_poly.entity_id
_entity_poly.type
_entity_poly.pdbx_seq_one_letter_code
_entity_poly.pdbx_strand_id
1 'polypeptide(L)'
;MTAGPVRDGGLLPLDGELNRECREFAETLRALFLELGISVRRYASRCYLNPGTLSRYLAGTRIAPWAFVEELLHHLAEDLGTRLDEPSLERLRRQHLAALRTAASIGRAVQQLEGQLQAADREARRAGAREEQLDLALDGTRQSIADLDARLLRLEARPFTPAPPDLTDLLAERDALAREVERLADELARTRDRAACAEKRCDLLERQLALVEHQQGTDAAPLPPASPPHAGPAPKVLLVDDRPDNLVALEAVLGPHGHCLVRASSGSEALRALLDPDDFAVILLDVQMPGMDGYETAAHIKRRARTRDIPIIFVTAIGTDPEHSMRGYAAGAVDFIPKPVDPWALRAKVAVHVELHRERRRLAHRAPLRPAPAPPPALI
;
A
#
# COMPACT_ATOMS: atom_id res chain seq x y z
N MET A 1 5.98 54.23 -17.70
CA MET A 1 7.17 53.71 -16.98
C MET A 1 6.91 52.25 -16.67
N THR A 2 7.82 51.42 -17.16
CA THR A 2 7.72 49.98 -17.40
C THR A 2 7.58 49.17 -16.12
N ALA A 3 6.53 48.34 -16.05
CA ALA A 3 6.39 47.29 -15.05
C ALA A 3 7.56 46.32 -15.19
N GLY A 4 8.31 46.13 -14.10
CA GLY A 4 9.46 45.22 -14.04
C GLY A 4 9.05 43.76 -14.32
N PRO A 5 9.98 42.90 -14.74
CA PRO A 5 9.68 41.55 -15.16
C PRO A 5 9.18 40.73 -13.97
N VAL A 6 8.03 40.09 -14.14
CA VAL A 6 7.53 39.06 -13.23
C VAL A 6 8.65 38.04 -13.04
N ARG A 7 9.11 37.86 -11.81
CA ARG A 7 10.17 36.91 -11.47
C ARG A 7 9.58 35.49 -11.53
N ASP A 8 9.45 34.93 -12.72
CA ASP A 8 8.86 33.59 -12.91
C ASP A 8 9.72 32.43 -12.41
N GLY A 9 10.87 32.68 -11.77
CA GLY A 9 11.64 31.68 -11.02
C GLY A 9 12.10 30.44 -11.83
N GLY A 10 11.96 30.46 -13.16
CA GLY A 10 12.19 29.30 -14.03
C GLY A 10 11.06 28.26 -14.04
N LEU A 11 9.86 28.59 -13.55
CA LEU A 11 8.69 27.69 -13.56
C LEU A 11 8.01 27.69 -14.93
N LEU A 12 7.70 26.51 -15.45
CA LEU A 12 6.89 26.36 -16.66
C LEU A 12 5.46 26.93 -16.45
N PRO A 13 4.80 27.44 -17.49
CA PRO A 13 3.40 27.82 -17.42
C PRO A 13 2.53 26.62 -17.03
N LEU A 14 1.42 26.89 -16.33
CA LEU A 14 0.44 25.85 -16.01
C LEU A 14 -0.19 25.31 -17.29
N ASP A 15 -0.46 24.01 -17.32
CA ASP A 15 -1.07 23.35 -18.46
C ASP A 15 -2.51 23.85 -18.70
N GLY A 16 -2.86 24.09 -19.96
CA GLY A 16 -4.16 24.61 -20.39
C GLY A 16 -5.31 23.63 -20.09
N GLU A 17 -5.02 22.33 -20.04
CA GLU A 17 -5.98 21.26 -19.82
C GLU A 17 -6.27 20.96 -18.34
N LEU A 18 -5.63 21.67 -17.40
CA LEU A 18 -5.87 21.48 -15.97
C LEU A 18 -7.29 21.84 -15.57
N ASN A 19 -7.92 20.94 -14.80
CA ASN A 19 -9.16 21.21 -14.09
C ASN A 19 -9.01 22.46 -13.21
N ARG A 20 -10.11 23.22 -13.11
CA ARG A 20 -10.15 24.51 -12.40
C ARG A 20 -9.61 24.40 -10.98
N GLU A 21 -10.01 23.36 -10.24
CA GLU A 21 -9.64 23.15 -8.85
C GLU A 21 -8.14 22.80 -8.71
N CYS A 22 -7.58 22.03 -9.64
CA CYS A 22 -6.15 21.73 -9.67
C CYS A 22 -5.32 22.98 -10.00
N ARG A 23 -5.81 23.82 -10.91
CA ARG A 23 -5.20 25.10 -11.26
C ARG A 23 -5.18 26.06 -10.07
N GLU A 24 -6.32 26.27 -9.41
CA GLU A 24 -6.42 27.16 -8.25
C GLU A 24 -5.48 26.74 -7.10
N PHE A 25 -5.35 25.43 -6.85
CA PHE A 25 -4.41 24.91 -5.86
C PHE A 25 -2.94 25.11 -6.29
N ALA A 26 -2.60 24.79 -7.54
CA ALA A 26 -1.25 24.94 -8.06
C ALA A 26 -0.78 26.39 -8.07
N GLU A 27 -1.65 27.34 -8.43
CA GLU A 27 -1.37 28.78 -8.37
C GLU A 27 -1.04 29.23 -6.95
N THR A 28 -1.84 28.80 -5.97
CA THR A 28 -1.62 29.13 -4.56
C THR A 28 -0.30 28.53 -4.05
N LEU A 29 -0.01 27.27 -4.43
CA LEU A 29 1.24 26.60 -4.07
C LEU A 29 2.47 27.26 -4.71
N ARG A 30 2.37 27.68 -5.98
CA ARG A 30 3.42 28.44 -6.69
C ARG A 30 3.70 29.77 -6.02
N ALA A 31 2.66 30.50 -5.59
CA ALA A 31 2.83 31.78 -4.91
C ALA A 31 3.66 31.61 -3.63
N LEU A 32 3.29 30.63 -2.80
CA LEU A 32 4.04 30.28 -1.58
C LEU A 32 5.48 29.85 -1.89
N PHE A 33 5.69 29.02 -2.91
CA PHE A 33 7.04 28.61 -3.30
C PHE A 33 7.91 29.76 -3.79
N LEU A 34 7.35 30.69 -4.57
CA LEU A 34 8.09 31.83 -5.11
C LEU A 34 8.56 32.80 -4.01
N GLU A 35 7.84 32.87 -2.87
CA GLU A 35 8.25 33.68 -1.72
C GLU A 35 9.61 33.24 -1.15
N LEU A 36 9.92 31.94 -1.17
CA LEU A 36 11.22 31.44 -0.71
C LEU A 36 12.40 31.99 -1.51
N GLY A 37 12.19 32.43 -2.76
CA GLY A 37 13.26 32.93 -3.62
C GLY A 37 14.32 31.88 -4.00
N ILE A 38 14.01 30.60 -3.85
CA ILE A 38 14.92 29.47 -4.10
C ILE A 38 14.54 28.77 -5.42
N SER A 39 15.53 28.35 -6.21
CA SER A 39 15.29 27.58 -7.45
C SER A 39 14.68 26.20 -7.15
N VAL A 40 13.86 25.67 -8.08
CA VAL A 40 13.24 24.33 -7.99
C VAL A 40 14.27 23.24 -7.67
N ARG A 41 15.42 23.21 -8.36
CA ARG A 41 16.46 22.18 -8.12
C ARG A 41 17.02 22.24 -6.70
N ARG A 42 17.29 23.44 -6.19
CA ARG A 42 17.84 23.65 -4.83
C ARG A 42 16.81 23.31 -3.76
N TYR A 43 15.55 23.67 -3.97
CA TYR A 43 14.49 23.36 -3.01
C TYR A 43 14.12 21.87 -3.01
N ALA A 44 14.07 21.24 -4.19
CA ALA A 44 13.89 19.80 -4.31
C ALA A 44 14.97 19.03 -3.54
N SER A 45 16.23 19.46 -3.65
CA SER A 45 17.33 18.87 -2.87
C SER A 45 17.18 19.06 -1.36
N ARG A 46 16.63 20.20 -0.88
CA ARG A 46 16.37 20.45 0.55
C ARG A 46 15.29 19.50 1.10
N CYS A 47 14.27 19.21 0.29
CA CYS A 47 13.15 18.35 0.66
C CYS A 47 13.39 16.87 0.29
N TYR A 48 14.60 16.50 -0.16
CA TYR A 48 14.92 15.16 -0.67
C TYR A 48 13.96 14.66 -1.79
N LEU A 49 13.46 15.58 -2.61
CA LEU A 49 12.54 15.30 -3.72
C LEU A 49 13.29 15.33 -5.07
N ASN A 50 12.78 14.57 -6.04
CA ASN A 50 13.22 14.72 -7.43
C ASN A 50 12.75 16.11 -7.96
N PRO A 51 13.62 16.91 -8.61
CA PRO A 51 13.23 18.20 -9.19
C PRO A 51 12.03 18.13 -10.15
N GLY A 52 11.88 17.03 -10.90
CA GLY A 52 10.73 16.80 -11.77
C GLY A 52 9.43 16.55 -10.99
N THR A 53 9.50 15.97 -9.80
CA THR A 53 8.33 15.78 -8.92
C THR A 53 7.86 17.11 -8.35
N LEU A 54 8.80 17.93 -7.84
CA LEU A 54 8.49 19.29 -7.40
C LEU A 54 7.92 20.13 -8.54
N SER A 55 8.48 20.01 -9.75
CA SER A 55 7.96 20.71 -10.93
C SER A 55 6.53 20.29 -11.27
N ARG A 56 6.17 19.01 -11.12
CA ARG A 56 4.79 18.52 -11.36
C ARG A 56 3.81 19.00 -10.29
N TYR A 57 4.24 19.12 -9.04
CA TYR A 57 3.46 19.73 -7.96
C TYR A 57 3.15 21.19 -8.23
N LEU A 58 4.18 21.96 -8.59
CA LEU A 58 4.04 23.38 -8.91
C LEU A 58 3.27 23.59 -10.22
N ALA A 59 3.35 22.64 -11.17
CA ALA A 59 2.59 22.68 -12.41
C ALA A 59 1.12 22.25 -12.26
N GLY A 60 0.72 21.68 -11.12
CA GLY A 60 -0.64 21.17 -10.89
C GLY A 60 -0.97 19.86 -11.62
N THR A 61 -0.03 19.32 -12.42
CA THR A 61 -0.18 18.03 -13.11
C THR A 61 -0.12 16.84 -12.15
N ARG A 62 0.48 17.03 -10.97
CA ARG A 62 0.37 16.14 -9.81
C ARG A 62 -0.02 16.96 -8.60
N ILE A 63 -0.96 16.49 -7.79
CA ILE A 63 -1.34 17.21 -6.57
C ILE A 63 -0.29 16.93 -5.49
N ALA A 64 0.29 18.00 -4.95
CA ALA A 64 1.26 17.90 -3.85
C ALA A 64 0.63 17.27 -2.59
N PRO A 65 1.30 16.32 -1.91
CA PRO A 65 0.91 15.85 -0.59
C PRO A 65 0.77 16.99 0.42
N TRP A 66 -0.21 16.90 1.32
CA TRP A 66 -0.39 17.92 2.35
C TRP A 66 0.85 18.05 3.26
N ALA A 67 1.55 16.95 3.55
CA ALA A 67 2.81 16.98 4.30
C ALA A 67 3.90 17.84 3.63
N PHE A 68 3.98 17.82 2.29
CA PHE A 68 4.86 18.72 1.55
C PHE A 68 4.43 20.18 1.69
N VAL A 69 3.12 20.44 1.66
CA VAL A 69 2.58 21.79 1.89
C VAL A 69 2.97 22.27 3.29
N GLU A 70 2.82 21.44 4.31
CA GLU A 70 3.22 21.75 5.69
C GLU A 70 4.72 22.03 5.81
N GLU A 71 5.55 21.24 5.14
CA GLU A 71 7.01 21.46 5.08
C GLU A 71 7.36 22.76 4.36
N LEU A 72 6.64 23.10 3.29
CA LEU A 72 6.76 24.40 2.61
C LEU A 72 6.41 25.57 3.54
N LEU A 73 5.30 25.47 4.26
CA LEU A 73 4.90 26.48 5.23
C LEU A 73 5.88 26.60 6.39
N HIS A 74 6.46 25.48 6.83
CA HIS A 74 7.49 25.47 7.85
C HIS A 74 8.74 26.21 7.38
N HIS A 75 9.23 25.90 6.18
CA HIS A 75 10.39 26.58 5.59
C HIS A 75 10.13 28.08 5.34
N LEU A 76 8.91 28.47 4.96
CA LEU A 76 8.53 29.89 4.85
C LEU A 76 8.58 30.60 6.20
N ALA A 77 8.09 29.95 7.25
CA ALA A 77 8.11 30.48 8.60
C ALA A 77 9.54 30.55 9.17
N GLU A 78 10.39 29.58 8.83
CA GLU A 78 11.78 29.51 9.28
C GLU A 78 12.68 30.51 8.55
N ASP A 79 12.62 30.55 7.21
CA ASP A 79 13.53 31.35 6.39
C ASP A 79 13.13 32.84 6.30
N LEU A 80 11.82 33.15 6.35
CA LEU A 80 11.29 34.49 6.12
C LEU A 80 10.48 35.04 7.31
N GLY A 81 10.21 34.22 8.33
CA GLY A 81 9.33 34.59 9.45
C GLY A 81 7.85 34.68 9.04
N THR A 82 7.51 34.29 7.81
CA THR A 82 6.15 34.39 7.26
C THR A 82 5.29 33.26 7.80
N ARG A 83 4.26 33.60 8.57
CA ARG A 83 3.22 32.65 9.00
C ARG A 83 1.90 33.03 8.34
N LEU A 84 1.27 32.05 7.69
CA LEU A 84 -0.11 32.21 7.23
C LEU A 84 -1.03 32.38 8.43
N ASP A 85 -1.98 33.29 8.30
CA ASP A 85 -3.09 33.43 9.24
C ASP A 85 -4.06 32.25 9.09
N GLU A 86 -4.75 31.92 10.19
CA GLU A 86 -5.70 30.80 10.27
C GLU A 86 -6.74 30.80 9.12
N PRO A 87 -7.33 31.95 8.71
CA PRO A 87 -8.27 32.00 7.59
C PRO A 87 -7.66 31.62 6.23
N SER A 88 -6.39 31.97 5.99
CA SER A 88 -5.69 31.66 4.74
C SER A 88 -5.25 30.20 4.70
N LEU A 89 -4.82 29.65 5.84
CA LEU A 89 -4.51 28.23 5.97
C LEU A 89 -5.75 27.36 5.73
N GLU A 90 -6.91 27.77 6.25
CA GLU A 90 -8.18 27.07 6.01
C GLU A 90 -8.66 27.21 4.55
N ARG A 91 -8.34 28.32 3.89
CA ARG A 91 -8.59 28.48 2.44
C ARG A 91 -7.72 27.52 1.62
N LEU A 92 -6.42 27.43 1.94
CA LEU A 92 -5.48 26.54 1.28
C LEU A 92 -5.87 25.06 1.45
N ARG A 93 -6.30 24.66 2.66
CA ARG A 93 -6.85 23.32 2.93
C ARG A 93 -8.07 23.02 2.07
N ARG A 94 -9.02 23.95 1.97
CA ARG A 94 -10.21 23.79 1.12
C ARG A 94 -9.86 23.65 -0.37
N GLN A 95 -8.92 24.43 -0.87
CA GLN A 95 -8.42 24.33 -2.25
C GLN A 95 -7.73 22.98 -2.51
N HIS A 96 -6.88 22.53 -1.58
CA HIS A 96 -6.22 21.23 -1.65
C HIS A 96 -7.24 20.07 -1.72
N LEU A 97 -8.25 20.09 -0.84
CA LEU A 97 -9.33 19.10 -0.84
C LEU A 97 -10.20 19.18 -2.11
N ALA A 98 -10.40 20.37 -2.69
CA ALA A 98 -11.12 20.53 -3.95
C ALA A 98 -10.34 19.92 -5.12
N ALA A 99 -9.03 20.17 -5.23
CA ALA A 99 -8.17 19.58 -6.25
C ALA A 99 -8.12 18.05 -6.14
N LEU A 100 -7.99 17.51 -4.92
CA LEU A 100 -7.97 16.06 -4.70
C LEU A 100 -9.28 15.35 -5.08
N ARG A 101 -10.42 16.06 -5.03
CA ARG A 101 -11.72 15.54 -5.45
C ARG A 101 -11.88 15.47 -6.96
N THR A 102 -11.24 16.36 -7.71
CA THR A 102 -11.34 16.40 -9.17
C THR A 102 -10.24 15.62 -9.88
N ALA A 103 -9.09 15.37 -9.23
CA ALA A 103 -8.02 14.49 -9.73
C ALA A 103 -8.19 12.99 -9.36
N ALA A 104 -9.38 12.60 -8.91
CA ALA A 104 -9.57 11.53 -7.93
C ALA A 104 -9.58 10.07 -8.42
N SER A 105 -8.91 9.68 -9.51
CA SER A 105 -8.78 8.23 -9.80
C SER A 105 -7.45 7.61 -9.34
N ILE A 106 -6.34 8.37 -9.21
CA ILE A 106 -5.00 7.77 -8.97
C ILE A 106 -4.18 8.52 -7.89
N GLY A 107 -4.43 9.81 -7.64
CA GLY A 107 -3.62 10.63 -6.71
C GLY A 107 -3.73 10.22 -5.23
N ARG A 108 -4.87 9.68 -4.78
CA ARG A 108 -5.06 9.24 -3.40
C ARG A 108 -4.32 7.93 -3.08
N ALA A 109 -4.26 7.00 -4.04
CA ALA A 109 -3.52 5.75 -3.88
C ALA A 109 -2.00 6.02 -3.82
N VAL A 110 -1.50 6.93 -4.66
CA VAL A 110 -0.10 7.37 -4.61
C VAL A 110 0.22 8.10 -3.31
N GLN A 111 -0.61 9.06 -2.88
CA GLN A 111 -0.43 9.74 -1.58
C GLN A 111 -0.48 8.77 -0.39
N GLN A 112 -1.31 7.73 -0.46
CA GLN A 112 -1.39 6.72 0.59
C GLN A 112 -0.15 5.82 0.61
N LEU A 113 0.35 5.40 -0.55
CA LEU A 113 1.60 4.64 -0.66
C LEU A 113 2.81 5.46 -0.21
N GLU A 114 2.88 6.74 -0.57
CA GLU A 114 3.90 7.67 -0.09
C GLU A 114 3.84 7.85 1.44
N GLY A 115 2.63 7.97 2.01
CA GLY A 115 2.45 8.05 3.46
C GLY A 115 2.85 6.77 4.18
N GLN A 116 2.57 5.60 3.60
CA GLN A 116 3.00 4.31 4.12
C GLN A 116 4.53 4.13 4.03
N LEU A 117 5.15 4.59 2.94
CA LEU A 117 6.61 4.54 2.76
C LEU A 117 7.30 5.44 3.79
N GLN A 118 6.80 6.66 4.00
CA GLN A 118 7.32 7.56 5.04
C GLN A 118 7.17 6.99 6.46
N ALA A 119 6.06 6.32 6.75
CA ALA A 119 5.87 5.65 8.03
C ALA A 119 6.85 4.48 8.20
N ALA A 120 7.06 3.69 7.14
CA ALA A 120 7.99 2.57 7.15
C ALA A 120 9.45 3.02 7.32
N ASP A 121 9.86 4.09 6.63
CA ASP A 121 11.20 4.69 6.74
C ASP A 121 11.46 5.23 8.16
N ARG A 122 10.48 5.91 8.76
CA ARG A 122 10.57 6.35 10.17
C ARG A 122 10.73 5.18 11.14
N GLU A 123 10.05 4.07 10.89
CA GLU A 123 10.19 2.86 11.72
C GLU A 123 11.57 2.21 11.55
N ALA A 124 12.06 2.08 10.31
CA ALA A 124 13.39 1.56 10.02
C ALA A 124 14.49 2.39 10.68
N ARG A 125 14.43 3.73 10.59
CA ARG A 125 15.40 4.62 11.25
C ARG A 125 15.39 4.49 12.77
N ARG A 126 14.20 4.37 13.38
CA ARG A 126 14.09 4.17 14.84
C ARG A 126 14.64 2.82 15.28
N ALA A 127 14.40 1.77 14.50
CA ALA A 127 14.94 0.44 14.77
C ALA A 127 16.47 0.43 14.65
N GLY A 128 17.03 1.06 13.60
CA GLY A 128 18.48 1.18 13.43
C GLY A 128 19.17 1.99 14.55
N ALA A 129 18.59 3.12 14.96
CA ALA A 129 19.13 3.88 16.09
C ALA A 129 19.09 3.10 17.42
N ARG A 130 18.08 2.23 17.60
CA ARG A 130 17.98 1.35 18.78
C ARG A 130 18.98 0.21 18.72
N GLU A 131 19.24 -0.34 17.53
CA GLU A 131 20.28 -1.35 17.30
C GLU A 131 21.66 -0.81 17.70
N GLU A 132 22.03 0.38 17.21
CA GLU A 132 23.32 1.01 17.52
C GLU A 132 23.49 1.27 19.03
N GLN A 133 22.43 1.71 19.71
CA GLN A 133 22.43 1.86 21.18
C GLN A 133 22.65 0.52 21.91
N LEU A 134 22.03 -0.56 21.44
CA LEU A 134 22.14 -1.88 22.04
C LEU A 134 23.52 -2.50 21.78
N ASP A 135 24.09 -2.33 20.58
CA ASP A 135 25.47 -2.75 20.27
C ASP A 135 26.49 -2.04 21.18
N LEU A 136 26.39 -0.71 21.31
CA LEU A 136 27.27 0.05 22.22
C LEU A 136 27.16 -0.41 23.68
N ALA A 137 25.94 -0.70 24.15
CA ALA A 137 25.70 -1.21 25.50
C ALA A 137 26.25 -2.63 25.69
N LEU A 138 26.09 -3.50 24.69
CA LEU A 138 26.62 -4.85 24.69
C LEU A 138 28.15 -4.85 24.77
N ASP A 139 28.80 -4.03 23.96
CA ASP A 139 30.26 -3.92 23.93
C ASP A 139 30.81 -3.34 25.24
N GLY A 140 30.16 -2.31 25.80
CA GLY A 140 30.51 -1.76 27.11
C GLY A 140 30.38 -2.79 28.25
N THR A 141 29.34 -3.64 28.20
CA THR A 141 29.12 -4.70 29.20
C THR A 141 30.17 -5.82 29.05
N ARG A 142 30.53 -6.21 27.83
CA ARG A 142 31.61 -7.17 27.55
C ARG A 142 32.96 -6.67 28.03
N GLN A 143 33.27 -5.39 27.82
CA GLN A 143 34.49 -4.77 28.31
C GLN A 143 34.55 -4.79 29.85
N SER A 144 33.42 -4.53 30.51
CA SER A 144 33.33 -4.57 31.98
C SER A 144 33.60 -5.98 32.53
N ILE A 145 33.11 -7.03 31.85
CA ILE A 145 33.43 -8.43 32.18
C ILE A 145 34.94 -8.69 32.00
N ALA A 146 35.53 -8.26 30.89
CA ALA A 146 36.96 -8.45 30.63
C ALA A 146 37.85 -7.74 31.68
N ASP A 147 37.46 -6.54 32.10
CA ASP A 147 38.15 -5.80 33.17
C ASP A 147 38.02 -6.50 34.53
N LEU A 148 36.84 -7.08 34.84
CA LEU A 148 36.62 -7.88 36.04
C LEU A 148 37.43 -9.18 36.01
N ASP A 149 37.46 -9.90 34.89
CA ASP A 149 38.27 -11.11 34.72
C ASP A 149 39.76 -10.83 34.92
N ALA A 150 40.25 -9.71 34.37
CA ALA A 150 41.64 -9.27 34.59
C ALA A 150 41.94 -8.96 36.07
N ARG A 151 40.96 -8.44 36.83
CA ARG A 151 41.08 -8.20 38.27
C ARG A 151 41.07 -9.52 39.07
N LEU A 152 40.17 -10.43 38.73
CA LEU A 152 40.06 -11.76 39.33
C LEU A 152 41.37 -12.54 39.17
N LEU A 153 41.94 -12.55 37.96
CA LEU A 153 43.20 -13.24 37.66
C LEU A 153 44.39 -12.68 38.47
N ARG A 154 44.42 -11.36 38.72
CA ARG A 154 45.44 -10.73 39.59
C ARG A 154 45.27 -11.10 41.06
N LEU A 155 44.04 -11.28 41.52
CA LEU A 155 43.74 -11.70 42.90
C LEU A 155 44.11 -13.17 43.13
N GLU A 156 43.87 -14.04 42.16
CA GLU A 156 44.26 -15.46 42.21
C GLU A 156 45.77 -15.68 42.19
N ALA A 157 46.53 -14.80 41.52
CA ALA A 157 47.99 -14.88 41.45
C ALA A 157 48.71 -14.46 42.75
N ARG A 158 47.99 -13.98 43.79
CA ARG A 158 48.59 -13.60 45.07
C ARG A 158 48.93 -14.83 45.92
N PRO A 159 50.20 -15.02 46.31
CA PRO A 159 50.56 -16.12 47.20
C PRO A 159 50.06 -15.85 48.63
N PHE A 160 49.44 -16.86 49.25
CA PHE A 160 49.20 -16.96 50.69
C PHE A 160 48.22 -15.94 51.32
N THR A 161 46.96 -15.94 50.89
CA THR A 161 45.83 -15.40 51.67
C THR A 161 44.60 -16.31 51.55
N PRO A 162 43.80 -16.53 52.62
CA PRO A 162 42.49 -17.17 52.49
C PRO A 162 41.63 -16.34 51.52
N ALA A 163 40.73 -17.00 50.78
CA ALA A 163 39.90 -16.36 49.77
C ALA A 163 39.28 -15.06 50.31
N PRO A 164 39.61 -13.89 49.73
CA PRO A 164 39.10 -12.62 50.25
C PRO A 164 37.58 -12.58 50.09
N PRO A 165 36.82 -11.99 51.03
CA PRO A 165 35.36 -11.86 50.93
C PRO A 165 34.93 -11.21 49.61
N ASP A 166 35.72 -10.27 49.10
CA ASP A 166 35.52 -9.59 47.81
C ASP A 166 35.49 -10.55 46.59
N LEU A 167 36.10 -11.74 46.66
CA LEU A 167 36.14 -12.67 45.52
C LEU A 167 34.73 -13.19 45.18
N THR A 168 33.93 -13.47 46.19
CA THR A 168 32.56 -14.00 46.00
C THR A 168 31.67 -12.93 45.38
N ASP A 169 31.82 -11.68 45.81
CA ASP A 169 31.06 -10.54 45.30
C ASP A 169 31.45 -10.22 43.85
N LEU A 170 32.74 -10.25 43.52
CA LEU A 170 33.22 -10.05 42.14
C LEU A 170 32.76 -11.16 41.18
N LEU A 171 32.72 -12.42 41.64
CA LEU A 171 32.17 -13.53 40.86
C LEU A 171 30.65 -13.37 40.63
N ALA A 172 29.92 -12.94 41.66
CA ALA A 172 28.49 -12.66 41.54
C ALA A 172 28.21 -11.48 40.58
N GLU A 173 29.04 -10.43 40.62
CA GLU A 173 28.99 -9.28 39.70
C GLU A 173 29.25 -9.72 38.25
N ARG A 174 30.28 -10.55 38.02
CA ARG A 174 30.57 -11.14 36.71
C ARG A 174 29.38 -11.95 36.18
N ASP A 175 28.80 -12.81 37.02
CA ASP A 175 27.65 -13.64 36.63
C ASP A 175 26.40 -12.79 36.33
N ALA A 176 26.23 -11.66 37.03
CA ALA A 176 25.15 -10.71 36.75
C ALA A 176 25.35 -10.00 35.40
N LEU A 177 26.57 -9.55 35.12
CA LEU A 177 26.91 -8.94 33.83
C LEU A 177 26.79 -9.94 32.67
N ALA A 178 27.16 -11.21 32.89
CA ALA A 178 26.99 -12.26 31.89
C ALA A 178 25.52 -12.48 31.51
N ARG A 179 24.61 -12.48 32.50
CA ARG A 179 23.15 -12.53 32.25
C ARG A 179 22.65 -11.29 31.51
N GLU A 180 23.22 -10.12 31.81
CA GLU A 180 22.86 -8.87 31.12
C GLU A 180 23.33 -8.86 29.66
N VAL A 181 24.50 -9.43 29.35
CA VAL A 181 24.97 -9.64 27.97
C VAL A 181 24.00 -10.52 27.19
N GLU A 182 23.53 -11.62 27.78
CA GLU A 182 22.56 -12.51 27.14
C GLU A 182 21.23 -11.78 26.86
N ARG A 183 20.74 -11.00 27.83
CA ARG A 183 19.54 -10.18 27.69
C ARG A 183 19.67 -9.13 26.58
N LEU A 184 20.78 -8.39 26.56
CA LEU A 184 21.05 -7.36 25.55
C LEU A 184 21.21 -7.97 24.15
N ALA A 185 21.85 -9.13 24.04
CA ALA A 185 22.00 -9.86 22.78
C ALA A 185 20.64 -10.31 22.20
N ASP A 186 19.75 -10.82 23.05
CA ASP A 186 18.38 -11.18 22.66
C ASP A 186 17.55 -9.96 22.22
N GLU A 187 17.66 -8.84 22.94
CA GLU A 187 16.97 -7.59 22.60
C GLU A 187 17.48 -7.02 21.27
N LEU A 188 18.79 -7.10 21.04
CA LEU A 188 19.46 -6.70 19.81
C LEU A 188 19.04 -7.56 18.62
N ALA A 189 19.00 -8.88 18.77
CA ALA A 189 18.54 -9.80 17.72
C ALA A 189 17.10 -9.49 17.28
N ARG A 190 16.18 -9.30 18.24
CA ARG A 190 14.78 -8.91 17.95
C ARG A 190 14.69 -7.54 17.28
N THR A 191 15.57 -6.61 17.63
CA THR A 191 15.61 -5.26 17.04
C THR A 191 16.11 -5.32 15.60
N ARG A 192 17.15 -6.12 15.32
CA ARG A 192 17.66 -6.39 13.96
C ARG A 192 16.59 -7.02 13.06
N ASP A 193 15.86 -8.02 13.57
CA ASP A 193 14.77 -8.65 12.82
C ASP A 193 13.68 -7.64 12.45
N ARG A 194 13.32 -6.73 13.38
CA ARG A 194 12.36 -5.66 13.12
C ARG A 194 12.88 -4.64 12.10
N ALA A 195 14.15 -4.25 12.19
CA ALA A 195 14.79 -3.35 11.23
C ALA A 195 14.78 -3.95 9.82
N ALA A 196 15.20 -5.21 9.68
CA ALA A 196 15.19 -5.93 8.42
C ALA A 196 13.77 -6.09 7.83
N CYS A 197 12.75 -6.30 8.68
CA CYS A 197 11.35 -6.32 8.23
C CYS A 197 10.87 -4.95 7.75
N ALA A 198 11.24 -3.87 8.44
CA ALA A 198 10.89 -2.51 8.05
C ALA A 198 11.54 -2.11 6.72
N GLU A 199 12.81 -2.47 6.51
CA GLU A 199 13.56 -2.24 5.26
C GLU A 199 12.93 -2.97 4.08
N LYS A 200 12.60 -4.26 4.22
CA LYS A 200 11.87 -5.03 3.18
C LYS A 200 10.50 -4.41 2.84
N ARG A 201 9.84 -3.77 3.80
CA ARG A 201 8.57 -3.06 3.57
C ARG A 201 8.79 -1.76 2.79
N CYS A 202 9.88 -1.03 3.05
CA CYS A 202 10.27 0.11 2.23
C CYS A 202 10.52 -0.32 0.77
N ASP A 203 11.32 -1.38 0.55
CA ASP A 203 11.60 -1.92 -0.78
C ASP A 203 10.32 -2.29 -1.56
N LEU A 204 9.35 -2.91 -0.87
CA LEU A 204 8.09 -3.30 -1.45
C LEU A 204 7.24 -2.08 -1.87
N LEU A 205 7.14 -1.08 -0.98
CA LEU A 205 6.38 0.14 -1.23
C LEU A 205 7.03 0.97 -2.35
N GLU A 206 8.36 1.03 -2.42
CA GLU A 206 9.10 1.65 -3.52
C GLU A 206 8.83 0.96 -4.85
N ARG A 207 8.83 -0.39 -4.88
CA ARG A 207 8.48 -1.15 -6.10
C ARG A 207 7.02 -0.92 -6.52
N GLN A 208 6.09 -0.86 -5.57
CA GLN A 208 4.69 -0.57 -5.85
C GLN A 208 4.51 0.86 -6.39
N LEU A 209 5.20 1.84 -5.81
CA LEU A 209 5.22 3.21 -6.29
C LEU A 209 5.80 3.29 -7.71
N ALA A 210 6.91 2.59 -7.98
CA ALA A 210 7.51 2.52 -9.30
C ALA A 210 6.60 1.87 -10.35
N LEU A 211 5.84 0.83 -9.99
CA LEU A 211 4.85 0.19 -10.87
C LEU A 211 3.69 1.14 -11.21
N VAL A 212 3.18 1.87 -10.20
CA VAL A 212 2.13 2.88 -10.40
C VAL A 212 2.65 4.03 -11.26
N GLU A 213 3.90 4.45 -11.07
CA GLU A 213 4.55 5.49 -11.88
C GLU A 213 4.89 5.02 -13.31
N HIS A 214 5.19 3.73 -13.52
CA HIS A 214 5.42 3.18 -14.86
C HIS A 214 4.11 3.04 -15.65
N GLN A 215 3.02 2.70 -14.97
CA GLN A 215 1.67 2.73 -15.55
C GLN A 215 1.23 4.16 -15.93
N GLN A 216 1.70 5.20 -15.21
CA GLN A 216 1.52 6.61 -15.60
C GLN A 216 2.27 7.00 -16.89
N GLY A 217 3.31 6.26 -17.28
CA GLY A 217 4.09 6.51 -18.50
C GLY A 217 3.64 5.72 -19.73
N THR A 218 2.79 4.70 -19.55
CA THR A 218 2.41 3.78 -20.64
C THR A 218 0.94 3.90 -21.07
N ASP A 219 0.13 4.73 -20.41
CA ASP A 219 -1.28 4.88 -20.78
C ASP A 219 -1.73 6.35 -20.81
N ALA A 220 -1.30 7.03 -21.87
CA ALA A 220 -2.04 8.15 -22.44
C ALA A 220 -3.13 7.64 -23.41
N ALA A 221 -3.78 6.50 -23.12
CA ALA A 221 -5.04 6.16 -23.74
C ALA A 221 -6.18 6.45 -22.75
N PRO A 222 -7.27 7.11 -23.22
CA PRO A 222 -8.48 7.20 -22.43
C PRO A 222 -8.97 5.77 -22.12
N LEU A 223 -9.32 5.50 -20.85
CA LEU A 223 -10.18 4.37 -20.51
C LEU A 223 -11.36 4.37 -21.49
N PRO A 224 -11.62 3.28 -22.23
CA PRO A 224 -12.71 3.27 -23.19
C PRO A 224 -14.02 3.60 -22.46
N PRO A 225 -14.87 4.48 -23.00
CA PRO A 225 -16.16 4.75 -22.42
C PRO A 225 -16.91 3.43 -22.29
N ALA A 226 -17.60 3.26 -21.14
CA ALA A 226 -18.50 2.14 -20.93
C ALA A 226 -19.34 1.94 -22.19
N SER A 227 -19.12 0.82 -22.87
CA SER A 227 -19.86 0.50 -24.10
C SER A 227 -21.36 0.49 -23.78
N PRO A 228 -22.22 0.95 -24.71
CA PRO A 228 -23.66 1.08 -24.47
C PRO A 228 -24.28 -0.25 -24.03
N PRO A 229 -25.44 -0.24 -23.35
CA PRO A 229 -26.05 -1.44 -22.77
C PRO A 229 -26.17 -2.55 -23.81
N HIS A 230 -25.33 -3.56 -23.69
CA HIS A 230 -25.35 -4.74 -24.53
C HIS A 230 -26.57 -5.59 -24.17
N ALA A 231 -27.34 -6.01 -25.17
CA ALA A 231 -28.60 -6.77 -25.04
C ALA A 231 -28.39 -8.21 -24.54
N GLY A 232 -27.90 -8.38 -23.31
CA GLY A 232 -27.79 -9.64 -22.59
C GLY A 232 -27.89 -9.39 -21.08
N PRO A 233 -28.16 -10.44 -20.27
CA PRO A 233 -28.27 -10.30 -18.82
C PRO A 233 -26.96 -9.74 -18.23
N ALA A 234 -27.09 -8.81 -17.28
CA ALA A 234 -25.94 -8.18 -16.66
C ALA A 234 -25.04 -9.22 -15.97
N PRO A 235 -23.71 -9.15 -16.16
CA PRO A 235 -22.78 -10.08 -15.54
C PRO A 235 -22.89 -10.01 -14.02
N LYS A 236 -23.01 -11.17 -13.36
CA LYS A 236 -23.12 -11.27 -11.91
C LYS A 236 -21.74 -11.21 -11.25
N VAL A 237 -21.61 -10.44 -10.18
CA VAL A 237 -20.40 -10.35 -9.33
C VAL A 237 -20.80 -10.73 -7.92
N LEU A 238 -20.12 -11.73 -7.34
CA LEU A 238 -20.37 -12.18 -5.98
C LEU A 238 -19.46 -11.43 -5.01
N LEU A 239 -20.04 -10.79 -4.00
CA LEU A 239 -19.36 -10.08 -2.92
C LEU A 239 -19.50 -10.91 -1.64
N VAL A 240 -18.37 -11.34 -1.06
CA VAL A 240 -18.36 -12.17 0.14
C VAL A 240 -17.50 -11.51 1.21
N ASP A 241 -18.13 -11.05 2.29
CA ASP A 241 -17.47 -10.43 3.44
C ASP A 241 -18.39 -10.57 4.66
N ASP A 242 -17.84 -10.90 5.83
CA ASP A 242 -18.62 -11.10 7.04
C ASP A 242 -19.11 -9.77 7.66
N ARG A 243 -18.50 -8.65 7.27
CA ARG A 243 -18.84 -7.33 7.78
C ARG A 243 -19.79 -6.61 6.80
N PRO A 244 -21.00 -6.23 7.25
CA PRO A 244 -21.97 -5.56 6.39
C PRO A 244 -21.47 -4.23 5.83
N ASP A 245 -20.66 -3.48 6.59
CA ASP A 245 -20.08 -2.21 6.17
C ASP A 245 -19.17 -2.36 4.93
N ASN A 246 -18.40 -3.46 4.86
CA ASN A 246 -17.51 -3.74 3.74
C ASN A 246 -18.33 -4.09 2.49
N LEU A 247 -19.41 -4.87 2.63
CA LEU A 247 -20.32 -5.17 1.52
C LEU A 247 -20.94 -3.89 0.95
N VAL A 248 -21.40 -2.99 1.82
CA VAL A 248 -21.96 -1.68 1.39
C VAL A 248 -20.90 -0.83 0.68
N ALA A 249 -19.67 -0.82 1.17
CA ALA A 249 -18.57 -0.10 0.53
C ALA A 249 -18.23 -0.67 -0.86
N LEU A 250 -18.13 -2.00 -0.99
CA LEU A 250 -17.87 -2.66 -2.28
C LEU A 250 -18.99 -2.38 -3.29
N GLU A 251 -20.23 -2.36 -2.84
CA GLU A 251 -21.36 -2.01 -3.71
C GLU A 251 -21.37 -0.56 -4.13
N ALA A 252 -21.06 0.38 -3.22
CA ALA A 252 -20.96 1.79 -3.58
C ALA A 252 -19.88 2.01 -4.67
N VAL A 253 -18.80 1.22 -4.63
CA VAL A 253 -17.72 1.29 -5.62
C VAL A 253 -18.11 0.66 -6.96
N LEU A 254 -18.80 -0.49 -6.96
CA LEU A 254 -19.06 -1.29 -8.16
C LEU A 254 -20.44 -1.04 -8.79
N GLY A 255 -21.43 -0.61 -8.00
CA GLY A 255 -22.83 -0.44 -8.39
C GLY A 255 -23.07 0.43 -9.63
N PRO A 256 -22.34 1.54 -9.85
CA PRO A 256 -22.54 2.39 -11.02
C PRO A 256 -22.20 1.76 -12.39
N HIS A 257 -21.63 0.55 -12.45
CA HIS A 257 -20.96 0.01 -13.63
C HIS A 257 -21.77 -1.06 -14.39
N GLY A 258 -23.07 -1.20 -14.11
CA GLY A 258 -23.96 -2.11 -14.84
C GLY A 258 -23.72 -3.60 -14.58
N HIS A 259 -23.26 -3.93 -13.37
CA HIS A 259 -23.09 -5.31 -12.88
C HIS A 259 -24.27 -5.71 -11.98
N CYS A 260 -24.60 -7.00 -11.95
CA CYS A 260 -25.53 -7.53 -10.96
C CYS A 260 -24.72 -7.97 -9.73
N LEU A 261 -24.80 -7.21 -8.64
CA LEU A 261 -24.06 -7.51 -7.41
C LEU A 261 -24.89 -8.46 -6.53
N VAL A 262 -24.28 -9.56 -6.10
CA VAL A 262 -24.88 -10.53 -5.18
C VAL A 262 -24.05 -10.55 -3.91
N ARG A 263 -24.69 -10.38 -2.75
CA ARG A 263 -24.02 -10.36 -1.45
C ARG A 263 -24.08 -11.73 -0.78
N ALA A 264 -23.03 -12.07 -0.06
CA ALA A 264 -22.98 -13.16 0.90
C ALA A 264 -22.21 -12.71 2.15
N SER A 265 -22.76 -12.97 3.33
CA SER A 265 -22.16 -12.58 4.62
C SER A 265 -21.31 -13.70 5.25
N SER A 266 -21.13 -14.81 4.54
CA SER A 266 -20.27 -15.91 4.98
C SER A 266 -19.87 -16.81 3.80
N GLY A 267 -18.82 -17.62 3.97
CA GLY A 267 -18.43 -18.64 3.00
C GLY A 267 -19.56 -19.65 2.69
N SER A 268 -20.37 -20.00 3.70
CA SER A 268 -21.53 -20.89 3.51
C SER A 268 -22.62 -20.26 2.64
N GLU A 269 -22.90 -18.97 2.83
CA GLU A 269 -23.84 -18.23 1.97
C GLU A 269 -23.30 -18.08 0.55
N ALA A 270 -22.00 -17.85 0.39
CA ALA A 270 -21.36 -17.80 -0.92
C ALA A 270 -21.52 -19.13 -1.68
N LEU A 271 -21.30 -20.26 -1.01
CA LEU A 271 -21.48 -21.59 -1.61
C LEU A 271 -22.94 -21.90 -1.96
N ARG A 272 -23.92 -21.33 -1.24
CA ARG A 272 -25.36 -21.42 -1.59
C ARG A 272 -25.69 -20.53 -2.79
N ALA A 273 -25.18 -19.31 -2.83
CA ALA A 273 -25.37 -18.38 -3.95
C ALA A 273 -24.84 -18.97 -5.28
N LEU A 274 -23.75 -19.72 -5.22
CA LEU A 274 -23.15 -20.40 -6.37
C LEU A 274 -23.93 -21.64 -6.86
N LEU A 275 -25.06 -22.00 -6.23
CA LEU A 275 -25.97 -23.04 -6.73
C LEU A 275 -26.93 -22.51 -7.80
N ASP A 276 -27.07 -21.17 -7.91
CA ASP A 276 -27.89 -20.51 -8.92
C ASP A 276 -27.50 -20.97 -10.34
N PRO A 277 -28.47 -21.19 -11.25
CA PRO A 277 -28.19 -21.57 -12.63
C PRO A 277 -27.35 -20.57 -13.45
N ASP A 278 -27.27 -19.30 -13.06
CA ASP A 278 -26.50 -18.30 -13.80
C ASP A 278 -25.03 -18.21 -13.34
N ASP A 279 -24.10 -18.15 -14.30
CA ASP A 279 -22.67 -18.03 -14.02
C ASP A 279 -22.27 -16.63 -13.52
N PHE A 280 -21.33 -16.61 -12.57
CA PHE A 280 -20.68 -15.40 -12.08
C PHE A 280 -19.46 -15.03 -12.93
N ALA A 281 -19.26 -13.74 -13.14
CA ALA A 281 -18.10 -13.20 -13.84
C ALA A 281 -16.85 -13.20 -12.97
N VAL A 282 -17.00 -12.84 -11.68
CA VAL A 282 -15.91 -12.81 -10.70
C VAL A 282 -16.48 -12.88 -9.28
N ILE A 283 -15.68 -13.43 -8.37
CA ILE A 283 -15.98 -13.50 -6.93
C ILE A 283 -14.96 -12.64 -6.18
N LEU A 284 -15.44 -11.68 -5.40
CA LEU A 284 -14.67 -10.93 -4.43
C LEU A 284 -14.85 -11.59 -3.06
N LEU A 285 -13.77 -12.11 -2.48
CA LEU A 285 -13.83 -12.97 -1.30
C LEU A 285 -12.93 -12.43 -0.20
N ASP A 286 -13.52 -12.10 0.96
CA ASP A 286 -12.74 -11.82 2.15
C ASP A 286 -12.02 -13.08 2.64
N VAL A 287 -10.77 -12.91 3.03
CA VAL A 287 -9.97 -13.98 3.62
C VAL A 287 -10.35 -14.20 5.09
N GLN A 288 -10.58 -13.11 5.83
CA GLN A 288 -10.80 -13.14 7.26
C GLN A 288 -12.29 -13.21 7.59
N MET A 289 -12.85 -14.42 7.62
CA MET A 289 -14.24 -14.66 8.01
C MET A 289 -14.34 -15.66 9.17
N PRO A 290 -15.29 -15.49 10.10
CA PRO A 290 -15.54 -16.45 11.17
C PRO A 290 -16.18 -17.74 10.63
N GLY A 291 -15.79 -18.87 11.23
CA GLY A 291 -16.25 -20.19 10.82
C GLY A 291 -15.45 -20.74 9.64
N MET A 292 -15.95 -20.51 8.43
CA MET A 292 -15.27 -20.94 7.19
C MET A 292 -14.46 -19.77 6.62
N ASP A 293 -13.15 -19.93 6.58
CA ASP A 293 -12.25 -18.88 6.07
C ASP A 293 -12.36 -18.72 4.53
N GLY A 294 -11.84 -17.61 4.00
CA GLY A 294 -11.89 -17.35 2.56
C GLY A 294 -11.11 -18.37 1.73
N TYR A 295 -10.03 -18.96 2.25
CA TYR A 295 -9.25 -19.95 1.52
C TYR A 295 -9.99 -21.29 1.41
N GLU A 296 -10.61 -21.74 2.50
CA GLU A 296 -11.44 -22.93 2.57
C GLU A 296 -12.66 -22.77 1.65
N THR A 297 -13.30 -21.59 1.70
CA THR A 297 -14.39 -21.23 0.78
C THR A 297 -13.93 -21.33 -0.67
N ALA A 298 -12.79 -20.74 -1.04
CA ALA A 298 -12.23 -20.82 -2.39
C ALA A 298 -11.95 -22.26 -2.82
N ALA A 299 -11.38 -23.09 -1.93
CA ALA A 299 -11.13 -24.50 -2.21
C ALA A 299 -12.43 -25.27 -2.49
N HIS A 300 -13.51 -25.01 -1.75
CA HIS A 300 -14.83 -25.59 -2.02
C HIS A 300 -15.39 -25.17 -3.39
N ILE A 301 -15.21 -23.89 -3.76
CA ILE A 301 -15.63 -23.36 -5.06
C ILE A 301 -14.87 -24.04 -6.20
N LYS A 302 -13.55 -24.22 -6.06
CA LYS A 302 -12.71 -24.80 -7.10
C LYS A 302 -12.87 -26.31 -7.28
N ARG A 303 -13.35 -27.04 -6.26
CA ARG A 303 -13.62 -28.49 -6.37
C ARG A 303 -14.79 -28.82 -7.30
N ARG A 304 -15.78 -27.95 -7.44
CA ARG A 304 -16.99 -28.23 -8.23
C ARG A 304 -16.76 -27.94 -9.71
N ALA A 305 -17.21 -28.84 -10.59
CA ALA A 305 -17.01 -28.72 -12.05
C ALA A 305 -17.60 -27.43 -12.63
N ARG A 306 -18.73 -26.98 -12.09
CA ARG A 306 -19.45 -25.79 -12.57
C ARG A 306 -18.76 -24.47 -12.18
N THR A 307 -18.11 -24.42 -11.02
CA THR A 307 -17.63 -23.15 -10.43
C THR A 307 -16.11 -23.01 -10.43
N ARG A 308 -15.38 -24.04 -10.89
CA ARG A 308 -13.91 -24.04 -10.90
C ARG A 308 -13.28 -22.95 -11.76
N ASP A 309 -13.96 -22.55 -12.84
CA ASP A 309 -13.43 -21.60 -13.82
C ASP A 309 -13.75 -20.14 -13.47
N ILE A 310 -14.54 -19.92 -12.42
CA ILE A 310 -14.89 -18.58 -11.95
C ILE A 310 -13.63 -17.97 -11.30
N PRO A 311 -13.18 -16.78 -11.72
CA PRO A 311 -12.04 -16.11 -11.11
C PRO A 311 -12.42 -15.64 -9.69
N ILE A 312 -11.50 -15.84 -8.75
CA ILE A 312 -11.62 -15.40 -7.36
C ILE A 312 -10.54 -14.35 -7.13
N ILE A 313 -10.96 -13.18 -6.66
CA ILE A 313 -10.07 -12.12 -6.17
C ILE A 313 -10.24 -12.07 -4.65
N PHE A 314 -9.14 -12.27 -3.94
CA PHE A 314 -9.15 -12.15 -2.49
C PHE A 314 -9.07 -10.70 -2.05
N VAL A 315 -9.89 -10.33 -1.08
CA VAL A 315 -9.83 -9.03 -0.40
C VAL A 315 -9.31 -9.29 1.02
N THR A 316 -8.15 -8.78 1.42
CA THR A 316 -7.51 -9.20 2.69
C THR A 316 -6.88 -8.06 3.46
N ALA A 317 -7.04 -8.03 4.79
CA ALA A 317 -6.33 -7.10 5.69
C ALA A 317 -4.91 -7.56 6.06
N ILE A 318 -4.54 -8.78 5.69
CA ILE A 318 -3.24 -9.36 6.02
C ILE A 318 -2.23 -8.90 4.97
N GLY A 319 -1.23 -8.13 5.44
CA GLY A 319 -0.02 -7.83 4.68
C GLY A 319 0.61 -9.13 4.18
N THR A 320 1.23 -9.05 3.01
CA THR A 320 1.68 -10.15 2.14
C THR A 320 2.62 -11.15 2.82
N ASP A 321 2.10 -11.98 3.73
CA ASP A 321 2.85 -13.07 4.35
C ASP A 321 3.15 -14.14 3.28
N PRO A 322 4.41 -14.59 3.12
CA PRO A 322 4.77 -15.62 2.13
C PRO A 322 3.92 -16.91 2.23
N GLU A 323 3.43 -17.28 3.42
CA GLU A 323 2.54 -18.43 3.60
C GLU A 323 1.14 -18.22 2.97
N HIS A 324 0.63 -17.00 3.01
CA HIS A 324 -0.69 -16.66 2.46
C HIS A 324 -0.68 -16.59 0.93
N SER A 325 0.41 -16.11 0.34
CA SER A 325 0.60 -16.14 -1.11
C SER A 325 0.64 -17.58 -1.65
N MET A 326 1.34 -18.50 -0.96
CA MET A 326 1.36 -19.92 -1.33
C MET A 326 -0.01 -20.60 -1.20
N ARG A 327 -0.76 -20.38 -0.11
CA ARG A 327 -2.10 -20.97 0.07
C ARG A 327 -3.11 -20.42 -0.94
N GLY A 328 -3.00 -19.16 -1.32
CA GLY A 328 -3.91 -18.54 -2.28
C GLY A 328 -3.69 -18.98 -3.73
N TYR A 329 -2.43 -19.22 -4.14
CA TYR A 329 -2.13 -19.85 -5.45
C TYR A 329 -2.58 -21.33 -5.47
N ALA A 330 -2.35 -22.08 -4.39
CA ALA A 330 -2.81 -23.47 -4.28
C ALA A 330 -4.36 -23.60 -4.28
N ALA A 331 -5.07 -22.58 -3.80
CA ALA A 331 -6.53 -22.51 -3.81
C ALA A 331 -7.13 -22.02 -5.15
N GLY A 332 -6.30 -21.69 -6.16
CA GLY A 332 -6.75 -21.31 -7.50
C GLY A 332 -7.25 -19.87 -7.65
N ALA A 333 -6.80 -18.96 -6.78
CA ALA A 333 -7.13 -17.54 -6.92
C ALA A 333 -6.35 -16.88 -8.06
N VAL A 334 -6.98 -15.88 -8.67
CA VAL A 334 -6.44 -15.18 -9.83
C VAL A 334 -5.73 -13.89 -9.41
N ASP A 335 -6.15 -13.29 -8.29
CA ASP A 335 -5.63 -11.98 -7.85
C ASP A 335 -5.90 -11.70 -6.35
N PHE A 336 -5.23 -10.66 -5.81
CA PHE A 336 -5.38 -10.18 -4.43
C PHE A 336 -5.55 -8.65 -4.39
N ILE A 337 -6.37 -8.17 -3.47
CA ILE A 337 -6.62 -6.76 -3.18
C ILE A 337 -6.44 -6.55 -1.67
N PRO A 338 -5.41 -5.81 -1.22
CA PRO A 338 -5.24 -5.52 0.19
C PRO A 338 -6.33 -4.55 0.68
N LYS A 339 -6.77 -4.71 1.93
CA LYS A 339 -7.57 -3.73 2.67
C LYS A 339 -6.60 -2.69 3.28
N PRO A 340 -6.87 -1.37 3.19
CA PRO A 340 -8.09 -0.76 2.64
C PRO A 340 -8.16 -0.85 1.12
N VAL A 341 -9.32 -1.25 0.60
CA VAL A 341 -9.54 -1.49 -0.83
C VAL A 341 -9.46 -0.19 -1.60
N ASP A 342 -8.54 -0.10 -2.56
CA ASP A 342 -8.52 0.98 -3.54
C ASP A 342 -9.70 0.81 -4.52
N PRO A 343 -10.67 1.75 -4.56
CA PRO A 343 -11.81 1.67 -5.45
C PRO A 343 -11.43 1.56 -6.93
N TRP A 344 -10.30 2.16 -7.36
CA TRP A 344 -9.90 2.09 -8.76
C TRP A 344 -9.31 0.72 -9.11
N ALA A 345 -8.37 0.20 -8.32
CA ALA A 345 -7.82 -1.14 -8.51
C ALA A 345 -8.92 -2.21 -8.50
N LEU A 346 -9.89 -2.09 -7.58
CA LEU A 346 -11.05 -2.97 -7.52
C LEU A 346 -11.85 -2.92 -8.83
N ARG A 347 -12.21 -1.71 -9.29
CA ARG A 347 -12.96 -1.52 -10.53
C ARG A 347 -12.22 -2.07 -11.74
N ALA A 348 -10.93 -1.79 -11.86
CA ALA A 348 -10.11 -2.24 -12.98
C ALA A 348 -10.05 -3.77 -13.05
N LYS A 349 -9.74 -4.43 -11.92
CA LYS A 349 -9.69 -5.90 -11.83
C LYS A 349 -11.06 -6.53 -12.13
N VAL A 350 -12.13 -5.99 -11.58
CA VAL A 350 -13.50 -6.47 -11.85
C VAL A 350 -13.87 -6.27 -13.32
N ALA A 351 -13.58 -5.11 -13.92
CA ALA A 351 -13.89 -4.81 -15.30
C ALA A 351 -13.23 -5.78 -16.29
N VAL A 352 -11.96 -6.13 -16.06
CA VAL A 352 -11.23 -7.12 -16.88
C VAL A 352 -11.93 -8.48 -16.86
N HIS A 353 -12.27 -8.99 -15.67
CA HIS A 353 -12.93 -10.30 -15.57
C HIS A 353 -14.36 -10.28 -16.12
N VAL A 354 -15.07 -9.17 -15.98
CA VAL A 354 -16.39 -8.98 -16.57
C VAL A 354 -16.33 -9.02 -18.09
N GLU A 355 -15.35 -8.35 -18.71
CA GLU A 355 -15.22 -8.36 -20.16
C GLU A 355 -14.82 -9.74 -20.69
N LEU A 356 -13.85 -10.40 -20.04
CA LEU A 356 -13.49 -11.78 -20.37
C LEU A 356 -14.69 -12.75 -20.24
N HIS A 357 -15.53 -12.56 -19.22
CA HIS A 357 -16.75 -13.35 -19.06
C HIS A 357 -17.74 -13.10 -20.20
N ARG A 358 -17.94 -11.83 -20.60
CA ARG A 358 -18.80 -11.46 -21.74
C ARG A 358 -18.30 -12.08 -23.04
N GLU A 359 -16.99 -12.02 -23.31
CA GLU A 359 -16.38 -12.65 -24.48
C GLU A 359 -16.59 -14.16 -24.49
N ARG A 360 -16.35 -14.85 -23.36
CA ARG A 360 -16.59 -16.29 -23.23
C ARG A 360 -18.04 -16.66 -23.53
N ARG A 361 -19.01 -15.90 -22.99
CA ARG A 361 -20.44 -16.13 -23.28
C ARG A 361 -20.80 -15.86 -24.73
N ARG A 362 -20.24 -14.82 -25.35
CA ARG A 362 -20.43 -14.53 -26.79
C ARG A 362 -19.92 -15.67 -27.66
N LEU A 363 -18.74 -16.22 -27.35
CA LEU A 363 -18.17 -17.36 -28.07
C LEU A 363 -18.99 -18.63 -27.87
N ALA A 364 -19.47 -18.90 -26.65
CA ALA A 364 -20.36 -20.03 -26.37
C ALA A 364 -21.71 -19.92 -27.12
N HIS A 365 -22.23 -18.70 -27.29
CA HIS A 365 -23.45 -18.45 -28.08
C HIS A 365 -23.25 -18.50 -29.60
N ARG A 366 -22.01 -18.35 -30.10
CA ARG A 366 -21.67 -18.41 -31.53
C ARG A 366 -21.21 -19.78 -32.01
N ALA A 367 -21.00 -20.75 -31.11
CA ALA A 367 -20.70 -22.12 -31.52
C ALA A 367 -21.92 -22.73 -32.23
N PRO A 368 -21.81 -23.21 -33.48
CA PRO A 368 -22.93 -23.82 -34.17
C PRO A 368 -23.36 -25.08 -33.41
N LEU A 369 -24.68 -25.25 -33.24
CA LEU A 369 -25.29 -26.53 -32.89
C LEU A 369 -24.66 -27.61 -33.78
N ARG A 370 -23.96 -28.59 -33.19
CA ARG A 370 -23.58 -29.80 -33.94
C ARG A 370 -24.86 -30.33 -34.58
N PRO A 371 -24.89 -30.56 -35.91
CA PRO A 371 -26.05 -31.21 -36.51
C PRO A 371 -26.25 -32.56 -35.82
N ALA A 372 -27.49 -32.84 -35.43
CA ALA A 372 -27.86 -34.10 -34.80
C ALA A 372 -27.35 -35.29 -35.63
N PRO A 373 -26.94 -36.40 -35.00
CA PRO A 373 -26.51 -37.59 -35.73
C PRO A 373 -27.64 -38.01 -36.67
N ALA A 374 -27.30 -38.21 -37.95
CA ALA A 374 -28.25 -38.62 -38.97
C ALA A 374 -28.98 -39.90 -38.53
N PRO A 375 -30.31 -40.01 -38.75
CA PRO A 375 -31.05 -41.22 -38.40
C PRO A 375 -30.49 -42.40 -39.22
N PRO A 376 -30.44 -43.61 -38.63
CA PRO A 376 -29.91 -44.77 -39.32
C PRO A 376 -30.73 -45.08 -40.59
N PRO A 377 -30.09 -45.59 -41.66
CA PRO A 377 -30.78 -45.88 -42.90
C PRO A 377 -31.88 -46.91 -42.67
N ALA A 378 -33.07 -46.63 -43.19
CA ALA A 378 -34.18 -47.58 -43.20
C ALA A 378 -33.77 -48.79 -44.04
N LEU A 379 -33.72 -49.96 -43.39
CA LEU A 379 -33.61 -51.26 -44.05
C LEU A 379 -34.85 -51.43 -44.93
N ILE A 380 -34.64 -51.50 -46.25
CA ILE A 380 -35.62 -51.97 -47.24
C ILE A 380 -35.53 -53.49 -47.32
#